data_AF-A0AB35XG53-F1
#
_entry.id   AF-A0AB35XG53-F1
#
_cell.length_a   1.000
_cell.length_b   1.000
_cell.length_c   1.000
_cell.angle_alpha   90.00
_cell.angle_beta   90.00
_cell.angle_gamma   90.00
#
_symmetry.space_group_name_H-M   'P 1'
#
loop_
_entity.id
_entity.type
_entity.pdbx_description
1 polymer ?
#
loop_
_entity_poly.entity_id
_entity_poly.type
_entity_poly.pdbx_seq_one_letter_code
_entity_poly.pdbx_strand_id
1 'polypeptide(L)' 'MEVGIREPRDSLNKHVAQVRNGQTIAATDHGKPVARLVPVE' A
#
# COMPACT_ATOMS: atom_id res chain seq x y z
N MET A 1 -4.90 -5.34 3.52
CA MET A 1 -5.02 -3.99 4.13
C MET A 1 -5.31 -2.99 3.03
N GLU A 2 -6.08 -1.93 3.30
CA GLU A 2 -6.39 -0.87 2.33
C GLU A 2 -5.78 0.45 2.76
N VAL A 3 -5.18 1.18 1.82
CA VAL A 3 -4.46 2.43 2.08
C VAL A 3 -4.91 3.51 1.09
N GLY A 4 -5.07 4.75 1.55
CA GLY A 4 -5.42 5.87 0.66
C GLY A 4 -4.21 6.40 -0.11
N ILE A 5 -4.35 6.69 -1.40
CA ILE A 5 -3.23 7.20 -2.22
C ILE A 5 -2.70 8.59 -1.81
N ARG A 6 -3.44 9.31 -0.95
CA ARG A 6 -3.12 10.67 -0.49
C ARG A 6 -2.37 10.70 0.84
N GLU A 7 -2.05 9.53 1.38
CA GLU A 7 -1.31 9.47 2.63
C GLU A 7 0.09 10.09 2.52
N PRO A 8 0.60 10.66 3.63
CA PRO A 8 1.92 11.28 3.65
C PRO A 8 3.04 10.30 3.29
N ARG A 9 4.14 10.81 2.71
CA ARG A 9 5.27 10.01 2.20
C ARG A 9 5.86 9.04 3.22
N ASP A 10 5.88 9.40 4.50
CA ASP A 10 6.36 8.52 5.58
C ASP A 10 5.54 7.23 5.71
N SER A 11 4.23 7.30 5.46
CA SER A 11 3.35 6.13 5.47
C SER A 11 3.72 5.15 4.36
N LEU A 12 4.15 5.64 3.18
CA LEU A 12 4.52 4.76 2.06
C LEU A 12 5.69 3.82 2.42
N ASN A 13 6.71 4.32 3.11
CA ASN A 13 7.86 3.51 3.51
C ASN A 13 7.44 2.37 4.46
N LYS A 14 6.52 2.66 5.39
CA LYS A 14 5.93 1.65 6.30
C LYS A 14 5.15 0.58 5.52
N HIS A 15 4.34 0.98 4.53
CA HIS A 15 3.59 0.03 3.71
C HIS A 15 4.51 -0.85 2.85
N VAL A 16 5.58 -0.29 2.30
CA VAL A 16 6.60 -1.07 1.58
C VAL A 16 7.28 -2.08 2.49
N ALA A 17 7.62 -1.70 3.73
CA ALA A 17 8.19 -2.63 4.70
C ALA A 17 7.23 -3.78 5.03
N GLN A 18 5.94 -3.53 5.17
CA GLN A 18 4.93 -4.57 5.36
C GLN A 18 4.82 -5.49 4.14
N VAL A 19 4.86 -4.93 2.93
CA VAL A 19 4.82 -5.70 1.68
C VAL A 19 6.05 -6.60 1.54
N ARG A 20 7.23 -6.11 1.90
CA ARG A 20 8.46 -6.93 1.95
C ARG A 20 8.36 -8.11 2.93
N ASN A 21 7.53 -8.01 3.96
CA ASN A 21 7.25 -9.11 4.88
C ASN A 21 6.15 -10.06 4.37
N GLY A 22 5.78 -9.98 3.09
CA GLY A 22 4.79 -10.86 2.46
C GLY A 22 3.36 -10.35 2.51
N GLN A 23 3.11 -9.13 3.00
CA GLN A 23 1.75 -8.59 2.99
C GLN A 23 1.35 -8.04 1.62
N THR A 24 0.06 -8.15 1.31
CA THR A 24 -0.56 -7.49 0.16
C THR A 24 -1.41 -6.32 0.64
N ILE A 25 -1.19 -5.15 0.01
CA ILE A 25 -1.88 -3.90 0.37
C ILE A 25 -2.58 -3.35 -0.86
N ALA A 26 -3.87 -3.06 -0.78
CA ALA A 26 -4.62 -2.38 -1.83
C ALA A 26 -4.58 -0.87 -1.61
N ALA A 27 -4.22 -0.11 -2.64
CA ALA A 27 -4.28 1.34 -2.62
C ALA A 27 -5.61 1.81 -3.20
N THR A 28 -6.24 2.77 -2.52
CA THR A 28 -7.57 3.29 -2.84
C THR A 28 -7.54 4.79 -3.10
N ASP A 29 -8.36 5.25 -4.05
CA ASP A 29 -8.68 6.66 -4.25
C ASP A 29 -10.18 6.85 -4.00
N HIS A 30 -10.54 7.78 -3.10
CA HIS A 30 -11.93 7.96 -2.66
C HIS A 30 -12.63 6.64 -2.23
N GLY A 31 -11.90 5.75 -1.56
CA GLY A 31 -12.41 4.44 -1.10
C GLY A 31 -12.59 3.41 -2.22
N LYS A 32 -12.20 3.72 -3.45
CA LYS A 32 -12.21 2.77 -4.56
C LYS A 32 -10.80 2.22 -4.78
N PRO A 33 -10.60 0.89 -4.83
CA PRO A 33 -9.29 0.31 -5.10
C PRO A 33 -8.80 0.68 -6.50
N VAL A 34 -7.59 1.22 -6.59
CA VAL A 34 -6.96 1.69 -7.84
C VAL A 34 -5.61 1.01 -8.10
N ALA A 35 -4.95 0.49 -7.08
CA ALA A 35 -3.70 -0.23 -7.23
C ALA A 35 -3.49 -1.26 -6.11
N ARG A 36 -2.45 -2.06 -6.22
CA ARG A 36 -2.05 -3.05 -5.20
C ARG A 36 -0.54 -3.09 -5.10
N LEU A 37 -0.02 -3.03 -3.88
CA LEU A 37 1.38 -3.33 -3.58
C LEU A 37 1.48 -4.81 -3.21
N VAL A 38 2.33 -5.52 -3.94
CA VAL A 38 2.67 -6.93 -3.74
C VAL A 38 4.18 -7.07 -3.63
N PRO A 39 4.67 -8.10 -2.92
CA PRO A 39 6.10 -8.41 -2.93
C PRO A 39 6.54 -8.68 -4.38
N VAL A 40 7.69 -8.14 -4.73
CA VAL A 40 8.42 -8.53 -5.95
C VAL A 40 9.51 -9.51 -5.54
N GLU A 41 9.94 -10.36 -6.48
CA GLU A 41 10.96 -11.41 -6.30
C GLU A 41 12.19 -10.94 -5.51
#